data_AF-W1S4V3-F1
#
_entry.id   AF-W1S4V3-F1
#
_cell.length_a   1.000
_cell.length_b   1.000
_cell.length_c   1.000
_cell.angle_alpha   90.00
_cell.angle_beta   90.00
_cell.angle_gamma   90.00
#
_symmetry.space_group_name_H-M   'P 1'
#
loop_
_entity.id
_entity.type
_entity.pdbx_description
1 polymer ?
#
loop_
_entity_poly.entity_id
_entity_poly.type
_entity_poly.pdbx_seq_one_letter_code
_entity_poly.pdbx_strand_id
1 'polypeptide(L)'
;MTSSAPDIPALADLIRAGEQQTQAEPINDFIYMVKDISNAYLVTTDDGDLLVNAGFMASAEKNRAMLEKIRSGPLRYIVLTQAHPDHYGGTPVLKERDTLVVAERRFSDSWQYFSDLHPYLSKRSGKLWSFNRPGGAAPPVPPRIVPDLTVDRCHSLELGGRRFELISTPGGETLCGLTVWMPHERVAFTGNLFGPIFKAVPNLVTMRGDRPRLVTRYLHSLGIVRDLGAELLITGHGAPIRGADRIRSDLTLMYDAVSYVKDATIAGMNAGKTVHELMREIVLPDELALGEHHGKLSWLVRSIWEEHSGWFHFDSTTSLYGVPRSAVDSDLLQLAGGVAAINQRAQARLDADQPLEALHLLDIALGAEPGDRDALSVKKAVIERLQAKAGSENLSETMWLRSEIAAIDAQLASRVTDSEPQAH
;
A
#
# COMPACT_ATOMS: atom_id res chain seq x y z
N MET A 1 -34.81 -12.43 -2.13
CA MET A 1 -33.37 -12.65 -1.87
C MET A 1 -32.72 -11.28 -1.93
N THR A 2 -32.47 -10.70 -0.76
CA THR A 2 -31.79 -9.41 -0.61
C THR A 2 -30.36 -9.56 -1.11
N SER A 3 -30.03 -8.88 -2.21
CA SER A 3 -28.67 -8.66 -2.67
C SER A 3 -27.89 -7.97 -1.55
N SER A 4 -27.14 -8.75 -0.76
CA SER A 4 -26.10 -8.18 0.10
C SER A 4 -25.13 -7.44 -0.82
N ALA A 5 -24.96 -6.14 -0.60
CA ALA A 5 -23.88 -5.40 -1.25
C ALA A 5 -22.57 -6.16 -1.01
N PRO A 6 -21.70 -6.33 -2.02
CA PRO A 6 -20.44 -7.05 -1.82
C PRO A 6 -19.65 -6.37 -0.71
N ASP A 7 -19.19 -7.13 0.28
CA ASP A 7 -18.37 -6.63 1.39
C ASP A 7 -17.18 -5.84 0.81
N ILE A 8 -17.19 -4.53 1.03
CA ILE A 8 -16.15 -3.61 0.59
C ILE A 8 -14.97 -3.78 1.56
N PRO A 9 -13.74 -4.06 1.08
CA PRO A 9 -12.60 -4.18 1.96
C PRO A 9 -12.37 -2.89 2.76
N ALA A 10 -11.98 -2.98 4.04
CA ALA A 10 -11.81 -1.81 4.91
C ALA A 10 -10.88 -0.72 4.33
N LEU A 11 -9.84 -1.11 3.57
CA LEU A 11 -8.95 -0.16 2.91
C LEU A 11 -9.62 0.61 1.76
N ALA A 12 -10.62 0.03 1.09
CA ALA A 12 -11.35 0.72 0.01
C ALA A 12 -12.29 1.82 0.54
N ASP A 13 -12.74 1.71 1.79
CA ASP A 13 -13.56 2.74 2.43
C ASP A 13 -12.77 4.02 2.73
N LEU A 14 -11.45 3.90 2.95
CA LEU A 14 -10.59 5.07 3.17
C LEU A 14 -10.61 6.05 2.00
N ILE A 15 -10.73 5.55 0.76
CA ILE A 15 -10.78 6.40 -0.45
C ILE A 15 -11.99 7.35 -0.41
N ARG A 16 -13.08 6.94 0.23
CA ARG A 16 -14.35 7.67 0.26
C ARG A 16 -14.62 8.37 1.59
N ALA A 17 -13.71 8.27 2.55
CA ALA A 17 -13.90 8.75 3.92
C ALA A 17 -14.27 10.24 4.02
N GLY A 18 -13.75 11.06 3.09
CA GLY A 18 -14.00 12.50 3.05
C GLY A 18 -15.10 12.97 2.10
N GLU A 19 -15.73 12.10 1.32
CA GLU A 19 -16.63 12.51 0.22
C GLU A 19 -17.81 13.37 0.68
N GLN A 20 -18.37 13.05 1.86
CA GLN A 20 -19.54 13.74 2.43
C GLN A 20 -19.17 14.81 3.47
N GLN A 21 -17.88 15.00 3.77
CA GLN A 21 -17.46 15.96 4.78
C GLN A 21 -17.60 17.39 4.25
N THR A 22 -18.27 18.27 5.03
CA THR A 22 -18.51 19.68 4.68
C THR A 22 -17.90 20.67 5.68
N GLN A 23 -17.42 20.17 6.82
CA GLN A 23 -16.74 20.92 7.88
C GLN A 23 -15.60 20.11 8.45
N ALA A 24 -14.52 20.78 8.87
CA ALA A 24 -13.42 20.13 9.58
C ALA A 24 -13.89 19.59 10.94
N GLU A 25 -13.43 18.40 11.31
CA GLU A 25 -13.77 17.73 12.57
C GLU A 25 -12.78 18.14 13.67
N PRO A 26 -13.23 18.73 14.78
CA PRO A 26 -12.34 19.03 15.90
C PRO A 26 -11.90 17.72 16.59
N ILE A 27 -10.59 17.52 16.70
CA ILE A 27 -9.99 16.44 17.49
C ILE A 27 -9.85 16.89 18.96
N ASN A 28 -9.49 18.15 19.16
CA ASN A 28 -9.46 18.88 20.42
C ASN A 28 -9.56 20.39 20.12
N ASP A 29 -9.25 21.24 21.11
CA ASP A 29 -9.41 22.70 21.00
C ASP A 29 -8.51 23.38 19.96
N PHE A 30 -7.47 22.70 19.47
CA PHE A 30 -6.47 23.29 18.58
C PHE A 30 -6.05 22.39 17.41
N ILE A 31 -6.58 21.17 17.32
CA ILE A 31 -6.31 20.22 16.23
C ILE A 31 -7.62 19.92 15.53
N TYR A 32 -7.64 20.16 14.23
CA TYR A 32 -8.79 19.91 13.37
C TYR A 32 -8.43 18.97 12.23
N MET A 33 -9.32 18.05 11.89
CA MET A 33 -9.14 17.04 10.87
C MET A 33 -10.04 17.29 9.67
N VAL A 34 -9.44 17.29 8.49
CA VAL A 34 -10.13 17.17 7.22
C VAL A 34 -9.88 15.75 6.68
N LYS A 35 -10.96 15.00 6.50
CA LYS A 35 -10.96 13.65 5.95
C LYS A 35 -10.74 13.69 4.44
N ASP A 36 -9.87 12.82 3.96
CA ASP A 36 -9.57 12.63 2.54
C ASP A 36 -9.02 11.20 2.36
N ILE A 37 -8.46 10.86 1.19
CA ILE A 37 -7.76 9.57 1.01
C ILE A 37 -6.73 9.39 2.13
N SER A 38 -5.83 10.37 2.33
CA SER A 38 -5.10 10.56 3.57
C SER A 38 -5.49 11.91 4.17
N ASN A 39 -5.85 11.90 5.45
CA ASN A 39 -6.36 13.07 6.15
C ASN A 39 -5.33 14.21 6.21
N ALA A 40 -5.83 15.45 6.24
CA ALA A 40 -5.06 16.65 6.53
C ALA A 40 -5.44 17.16 7.94
N TYR A 41 -4.45 17.63 8.70
CA TYR A 41 -4.65 18.07 10.07
C TYR A 41 -4.15 19.50 10.28
N LEU A 42 -5.04 20.41 10.66
CA LEU A 42 -4.67 21.78 11.01
C LEU A 42 -4.42 21.87 12.51
N VAL A 43 -3.25 22.36 12.88
CA VAL A 43 -2.89 22.72 14.26
C VAL A 43 -2.89 24.24 14.36
N THR A 44 -3.81 24.78 15.15
CA THR A 44 -3.94 26.22 15.37
C THR A 44 -3.06 26.73 16.51
N THR A 45 -2.50 27.93 16.35
CA THR A 45 -1.60 28.56 17.32
C THR A 45 -1.75 30.08 17.32
N ASP A 46 -1.17 30.76 18.31
CA ASP A 46 -1.27 32.21 18.46
C ASP A 46 -0.50 33.02 17.39
N ASP A 47 0.40 32.40 16.60
CA ASP A 47 1.20 33.07 15.54
C ASP A 47 1.04 32.40 14.15
N GLY A 48 -0.17 31.88 13.91
CA GLY A 48 -0.54 31.22 12.66
C GLY A 48 -0.53 29.70 12.76
N ASP A 49 -0.92 29.05 11.68
CA ASP A 49 -1.26 27.63 11.72
C ASP A 49 -0.15 26.75 11.11
N LEU A 50 -0.12 25.50 11.56
CA LEU A 50 0.69 24.42 10.97
C LEU A 50 -0.25 23.35 10.43
N LEU A 51 -0.09 22.99 9.16
CA LEU A 51 -0.84 21.92 8.52
C LEU A 51 0.03 20.65 8.41
N VAL A 52 -0.45 19.52 8.89
CA VAL A 52 0.17 18.20 8.70
C VAL A 52 -0.57 17.47 7.58
N ASN A 53 0.15 17.14 6.50
CA ASN A 53 -0.37 16.67 5.21
C ASN A 53 -1.33 17.65 4.52
N ALA A 54 -1.57 17.45 3.23
CA ALA A 54 -2.32 18.33 2.34
C ALA A 54 -3.43 17.62 1.56
N GLY A 55 -3.69 16.33 1.85
CA GLY A 55 -4.69 15.53 1.16
C GLY A 55 -4.35 15.24 -0.31
N PHE A 56 -5.33 14.68 -1.02
CA PHE A 56 -5.22 14.33 -2.43
C PHE A 56 -5.53 15.54 -3.32
N MET A 57 -4.87 15.66 -4.46
CA MET A 57 -5.00 16.82 -5.35
C MET A 57 -6.43 17.02 -5.88
N ALA A 58 -7.21 15.95 -6.07
CA ALA A 58 -8.61 16.07 -6.51
C ALA A 58 -9.54 16.66 -5.43
N SER A 59 -9.17 16.55 -4.16
CA SER A 59 -9.94 17.03 -3.01
C SER A 59 -9.47 18.41 -2.53
N ALA A 60 -8.42 18.97 -3.13
CA ALA A 60 -7.66 20.09 -2.57
C ALA A 60 -8.50 21.36 -2.32
N GLU A 61 -9.34 21.75 -3.29
CA GLU A 61 -10.22 22.93 -3.15
C GLU A 61 -11.29 22.74 -2.07
N LYS A 62 -11.86 21.54 -2.00
CA LYS A 62 -12.84 21.19 -0.95
C LYS A 62 -12.18 21.26 0.43
N ASN A 63 -10.96 20.72 0.55
CA ASN A 63 -10.20 20.74 1.79
C ASN A 63 -9.85 22.18 2.19
N ARG A 64 -9.41 23.02 1.24
CA ARG A 64 -9.14 24.45 1.45
C ARG A 64 -10.36 25.18 2.01
N ALA A 65 -11.53 25.00 1.39
CA ALA A 65 -12.77 25.66 1.84
C ALA A 65 -13.21 25.25 3.26
N MET A 66 -12.87 24.03 3.72
CA MET A 66 -13.11 23.62 5.10
C MET A 66 -12.07 24.20 6.06
N LEU A 67 -10.80 24.22 5.66
CA LEU A 67 -9.71 24.76 6.47
C LEU A 67 -9.85 26.27 6.68
N GLU A 68 -10.20 27.04 5.64
CA GLU A 68 -10.39 28.51 5.70
C GLU A 68 -11.39 28.94 6.79
N LYS A 69 -12.38 28.11 7.10
CA LYS A 69 -13.41 28.39 8.13
C LYS A 69 -12.89 28.28 9.57
N ILE A 70 -11.77 27.59 9.77
CA ILE A 70 -11.23 27.25 11.09
C ILE A 70 -9.82 27.81 11.33
N ARG A 71 -9.20 28.44 10.32
CA ARG A 71 -7.87 29.05 10.46
C ARG A 71 -7.87 30.06 11.61
N SER A 72 -6.80 30.04 12.41
CA SER A 72 -6.58 31.04 13.44
C SER A 72 -5.66 32.17 12.98
N GLY A 73 -4.90 31.94 11.91
CA GLY A 73 -4.01 32.93 11.30
C GLY A 73 -3.43 32.48 9.95
N PRO A 74 -2.33 33.09 9.46
CA PRO A 74 -1.67 32.70 8.22
C PRO A 74 -1.06 31.30 8.30
N LEU A 75 -0.88 30.62 7.16
CA LEU A 75 -0.35 29.25 7.15
C LEU A 75 1.17 29.36 7.17
N ARG A 76 1.77 29.10 8.32
CA ARG A 76 3.23 29.22 8.44
C ARG A 76 3.93 27.99 7.86
N TYR A 77 3.37 26.80 8.12
CA TYR A 77 4.00 25.55 7.72
C TYR A 77 3.00 24.55 7.12
N ILE A 78 3.45 23.83 6.10
CA ILE A 78 2.87 22.55 5.66
C ILE A 78 3.93 21.48 5.90
N VAL A 79 3.70 20.57 6.85
CA VAL A 79 4.57 19.44 7.14
C VAL A 79 4.04 18.20 6.43
N LEU A 80 4.83 17.67 5.49
CA LEU A 80 4.48 16.49 4.70
C LEU A 80 5.08 15.25 5.35
N THR A 81 4.22 14.34 5.80
CA THR A 81 4.65 13.11 6.49
C THR A 81 5.31 12.11 5.54
N GLN A 82 5.03 12.19 4.23
CA GLN A 82 5.57 11.27 3.23
C GLN A 82 5.34 11.74 1.78
N ALA A 83 6.12 11.18 0.84
CA ALA A 83 6.03 11.45 -0.60
C ALA A 83 5.02 10.54 -1.33
N HIS A 84 3.81 10.35 -0.76
CA HIS A 84 2.68 9.74 -1.49
C HIS A 84 1.62 10.79 -1.84
N PRO A 85 1.02 10.73 -3.05
CA PRO A 85 0.22 11.83 -3.59
C PRO A 85 -1.03 12.20 -2.78
N ASP A 86 -1.55 11.28 -1.99
CA ASP A 86 -2.64 11.49 -1.04
C ASP A 86 -2.24 12.28 0.21
N HIS A 87 -0.94 12.44 0.47
CA HIS A 87 -0.43 13.24 1.59
C HIS A 87 0.02 14.64 1.19
N TYR A 88 0.47 14.84 -0.05
CA TYR A 88 1.01 16.13 -0.50
C TYR A 88 0.24 16.75 -1.67
N GLY A 89 -0.70 16.02 -2.27
CA GLY A 89 -1.32 16.38 -3.55
C GLY A 89 -2.02 17.74 -3.52
N GLY A 90 -2.62 18.12 -2.40
CA GLY A 90 -3.26 19.43 -2.24
C GLY A 90 -2.33 20.60 -1.94
N THR A 91 -1.02 20.37 -1.76
CA THR A 91 -0.05 21.42 -1.39
C THR A 91 -0.09 22.64 -2.31
N PRO A 92 -0.15 22.52 -3.65
CA PRO A 92 -0.18 23.70 -4.53
C PRO A 92 -1.39 24.61 -4.34
N VAL A 93 -2.52 24.07 -3.86
CA VAL A 93 -3.75 24.82 -3.59
C VAL A 93 -3.75 25.42 -2.19
N LEU A 94 -3.13 24.74 -1.23
CA LEU A 94 -3.13 25.12 0.19
C LEU A 94 -1.96 26.03 0.59
N LYS A 95 -0.85 26.01 -0.15
CA LYS A 95 0.35 26.81 0.14
C LYS A 95 0.06 28.30 -0.09
N GLU A 96 0.28 29.13 0.94
CA GLU A 96 0.25 30.59 0.85
C GLU A 96 1.66 31.12 0.50
N ARG A 97 1.77 32.42 0.20
CA ARG A 97 3.04 33.05 -0.24
C ARG A 97 4.21 32.79 0.71
N ASP A 98 3.96 32.90 2.01
CA ASP A 98 4.99 32.80 3.07
C ASP A 98 4.94 31.46 3.82
N THR A 99 4.20 30.47 3.28
CA THR A 99 4.14 29.12 3.85
C THR A 99 5.39 28.33 3.52
N LEU A 100 6.04 27.77 4.54
CA LEU A 100 7.17 26.86 4.37
C LEU A 100 6.69 25.41 4.30
N VAL A 101 7.08 24.70 3.24
CA VAL A 101 6.85 23.27 3.09
C VAL A 101 8.01 22.51 3.72
N VAL A 102 7.71 21.65 4.68
CA VAL A 102 8.70 20.86 5.42
C VAL A 102 8.49 19.38 5.13
N ALA A 103 9.57 18.65 4.85
CA ALA A 103 9.52 17.21 4.67
C ALA A 103 10.81 16.52 5.11
N GLU A 104 10.81 15.18 5.15
CA GLU A 104 12.03 14.40 5.37
C GLU A 104 13.01 14.59 4.19
N ARG A 105 14.34 14.52 4.44
CA ARG A 105 15.35 14.81 3.41
C ARG A 105 15.25 13.98 2.13
N ARG A 106 14.73 12.74 2.19
CA ARG A 106 14.55 11.85 1.02
C ARG A 106 13.21 12.08 0.32
N PHE A 107 12.43 13.07 0.73
CA PHE A 107 11.15 13.36 0.09
C PHE A 107 11.33 13.62 -1.40
N SER A 108 12.26 14.50 -1.78
CA SER A 108 12.51 14.83 -3.18
C SER A 108 13.01 13.62 -3.99
N ASP A 109 13.89 12.79 -3.41
CA ASP A 109 14.37 11.56 -4.06
C ASP A 109 13.23 10.54 -4.27
N SER A 110 12.35 10.41 -3.28
CA SER A 110 11.19 9.51 -3.34
C SER A 110 10.17 10.00 -4.36
N TRP A 111 9.91 11.31 -4.40
CA TRP A 111 9.07 11.93 -5.42
C TRP A 111 9.64 11.73 -6.83
N GLN A 112 10.95 11.99 -7.02
CA GLN A 112 11.62 11.83 -8.30
C GLN A 112 11.55 10.38 -8.79
N TYR A 113 11.76 9.41 -7.89
CA TYR A 113 11.60 7.98 -8.20
C TYR A 113 10.21 7.64 -8.78
N PHE A 114 9.13 8.13 -8.16
CA PHE A 114 7.78 7.91 -8.69
C PHE A 114 7.53 8.66 -9.99
N SER A 115 8.12 9.84 -10.16
CA SER A 115 8.01 10.63 -11.39
C SER A 115 8.71 9.93 -12.57
N ASP A 116 9.95 9.47 -12.38
CA ASP A 116 10.75 8.81 -13.43
C ASP A 116 10.11 7.50 -13.89
N LEU A 117 9.51 6.75 -12.95
CA LEU A 117 8.86 5.48 -13.23
C LEU A 117 7.35 5.62 -13.44
N HIS A 118 6.82 6.82 -13.64
CA HIS A 118 5.38 7.04 -13.71
C HIS A 118 4.68 6.14 -14.75
N PRO A 119 5.14 6.01 -16.01
CA PRO A 119 4.47 5.14 -17.00
C PRO A 119 4.46 3.65 -16.60
N TYR A 120 5.47 3.22 -15.83
CA TYR A 120 5.60 1.84 -15.37
C TYR A 120 4.72 1.57 -14.14
N LEU A 121 4.82 2.41 -13.11
CA LEU A 121 4.11 2.22 -11.84
C LEU A 121 2.62 2.57 -11.93
N SER A 122 2.22 3.52 -12.79
CA SER A 122 0.80 3.90 -12.96
C SER A 122 -0.04 2.76 -13.53
N LYS A 123 0.48 2.00 -14.51
CA LYS A 123 -0.20 0.81 -15.06
C LYS A 123 -0.44 -0.25 -14.00
N ARG A 124 0.58 -0.54 -13.20
CA ARG A 124 0.53 -1.54 -12.11
C ARG A 124 -0.40 -1.10 -10.98
N SER A 125 -0.31 0.17 -10.58
CA SER A 125 -1.21 0.77 -9.60
C SER A 125 -2.65 0.78 -10.11
N GLY A 126 -2.86 1.08 -11.39
CA GLY A 126 -4.18 1.01 -12.04
C GLY A 126 -4.82 -0.36 -11.89
N LYS A 127 -4.04 -1.45 -11.98
CA LYS A 127 -4.53 -2.82 -11.78
C LYS A 127 -5.09 -3.05 -10.37
N LEU A 128 -4.51 -2.41 -9.35
CA LEU A 128 -4.90 -2.55 -7.95
C LEU A 128 -6.02 -1.59 -7.54
N TRP A 129 -6.19 -0.46 -8.22
CA TRP A 129 -7.06 0.62 -7.74
C TRP A 129 -8.19 1.00 -8.71
N SER A 130 -8.23 0.51 -9.95
CA SER A 130 -9.20 0.97 -10.95
C SER A 130 -10.65 0.69 -10.59
N PHE A 131 -10.96 -0.40 -9.88
CA PHE A 131 -12.32 -0.71 -9.44
C PHE A 131 -12.84 0.22 -8.33
N ASN A 132 -11.95 0.96 -7.68
CA ASN A 132 -12.31 1.85 -6.55
C ASN A 132 -12.42 3.32 -6.99
N ARG A 133 -12.31 3.62 -8.29
CA ARG A 133 -12.37 4.98 -8.82
C ARG A 133 -13.75 5.28 -9.41
N PRO A 134 -14.46 6.31 -8.91
CA PRO A 134 -15.68 6.79 -9.55
C PRO A 134 -15.40 7.25 -10.99
N GLY A 135 -16.19 6.77 -11.96
CA GLY A 135 -16.24 7.31 -13.32
C GLY A 135 -15.08 6.99 -14.28
N GLY A 136 -14.10 6.17 -13.89
CA GLY A 136 -13.08 5.63 -14.81
C GLY A 136 -12.07 6.64 -15.39
N ALA A 137 -12.11 7.92 -15.00
CA ALA A 137 -11.19 8.95 -15.47
C ALA A 137 -9.73 8.63 -15.07
N ALA A 138 -8.74 9.01 -15.89
CA ALA A 138 -7.33 8.86 -15.54
C ALA A 138 -7.02 9.61 -14.23
N PRO A 139 -6.17 9.06 -13.34
CA PRO A 139 -5.83 9.76 -12.11
C PRO A 139 -5.10 11.06 -12.46
N PRO A 140 -5.35 12.16 -11.72
CA PRO A 140 -4.60 13.40 -11.91
C PRO A 140 -3.09 13.15 -11.71
N VAL A 141 -2.28 13.85 -12.51
CA VAL A 141 -0.82 13.78 -12.38
C VAL A 141 -0.41 14.40 -11.04
N PRO A 142 0.31 13.67 -10.16
CA PRO A 142 0.78 14.24 -8.92
C PRO A 142 1.66 15.49 -9.14
N PRO A 143 1.44 16.58 -8.37
CA PRO A 143 2.24 17.78 -8.54
C PRO A 143 3.68 17.57 -8.10
N ARG A 144 4.61 18.37 -8.66
CA ARG A 144 5.99 18.45 -8.15
C ARG A 144 6.03 19.31 -6.90
N ILE A 145 6.55 18.74 -5.82
CA ILE A 145 6.77 19.46 -4.56
C ILE A 145 8.26 19.48 -4.24
N VAL A 146 8.78 20.67 -3.95
CA VAL A 146 10.13 20.88 -3.45
C VAL A 146 9.98 21.44 -2.03
N PRO A 147 10.42 20.70 -0.99
CA PRO A 147 10.39 21.21 0.38
C PRO A 147 11.29 22.45 0.51
N ASP A 148 10.78 23.47 1.20
CA ASP A 148 11.53 24.67 1.57
C ASP A 148 12.51 24.35 2.72
N LEU A 149 12.14 23.39 3.58
CA LEU A 149 12.96 22.85 4.66
C LEU A 149 12.98 21.32 4.62
N THR A 150 14.15 20.72 4.82
CA THR A 150 14.29 19.26 4.92
C THR A 150 14.80 18.84 6.30
N VAL A 151 14.29 17.70 6.77
CA VAL A 151 14.66 17.11 8.06
C VAL A 151 15.42 15.80 7.83
N ASP A 152 16.67 15.72 8.30
CA ASP A 152 17.48 14.50 8.21
C ASP A 152 17.25 13.56 9.40
N ARG A 153 17.41 14.07 10.63
CA ARG A 153 17.22 13.29 11.87
C ARG A 153 16.08 13.82 12.73
N CYS A 154 16.24 15.02 13.25
CA CYS A 154 15.23 15.72 14.02
C CYS A 154 15.37 17.23 13.76
N HIS A 155 14.25 17.96 13.79
CA HIS A 155 14.20 19.41 13.73
C HIS A 155 13.13 19.93 14.69
N SER A 156 13.48 20.88 15.56
CA SER A 156 12.54 21.50 16.48
C SER A 156 12.04 22.83 15.93
N LEU A 157 10.74 23.05 16.05
CA LEU A 157 10.04 24.25 15.63
C LEU A 157 9.19 24.78 16.79
N GLU A 158 9.21 26.08 17.02
CA GLU A 158 8.29 26.78 17.92
C GLU A 158 7.35 27.64 17.08
N LEU A 159 6.05 27.56 17.35
CA LEU A 159 5.03 28.35 16.65
C LEU A 159 3.87 28.66 17.60
N GLY A 160 3.60 29.96 17.83
CA GLY A 160 2.51 30.42 18.68
C GLY A 160 2.45 29.75 20.06
N GLY A 161 3.61 29.62 20.71
CA GLY A 161 3.75 29.01 22.05
C GLY A 161 3.72 27.48 22.08
N ARG A 162 3.65 26.80 20.92
CA ARG A 162 3.71 25.35 20.80
C ARG A 162 5.03 24.88 20.22
N ARG A 163 5.55 23.80 20.82
CA ARG A 163 6.76 23.10 20.35
C ARG A 163 6.37 21.92 19.46
N PHE A 164 7.03 21.82 18.32
CA PHE A 164 6.94 20.68 17.39
C PHE A 164 8.33 20.08 17.21
N GLU A 165 8.45 18.77 17.31
CA GLU A 165 9.64 18.00 16.97
C GLU A 165 9.34 17.17 15.72
N LEU A 166 9.99 17.51 14.62
CA LEU A 166 9.90 16.82 13.36
C LEU A 166 10.96 15.73 13.33
N ILE A 167 10.57 14.47 13.39
CA ILE A 167 11.47 13.33 13.57
C ILE A 167 11.45 12.46 12.32
N SER A 168 12.62 12.23 11.72
CA SER A 168 12.76 11.34 10.57
C SER A 168 12.47 9.91 11.00
N THR A 169 11.39 9.34 10.46
CA THR A 169 10.90 7.99 10.74
C THR A 169 10.70 7.23 9.43
N PRO A 170 11.77 6.92 8.69
CA PRO A 170 11.67 6.19 7.44
C PRO A 170 11.37 4.70 7.64
N GLY A 171 10.93 4.05 6.57
CA GLY A 171 10.49 2.68 6.61
C GLY A 171 8.97 2.61 6.77
N GLY A 172 8.46 1.41 6.96
CA GLY A 172 7.01 1.18 6.91
C GLY A 172 6.49 1.39 5.50
N GLU A 173 5.61 2.36 5.32
CA GLU A 173 4.92 2.57 4.04
C GLU A 173 5.73 3.43 3.05
N THR A 174 6.70 4.22 3.51
CA THR A 174 7.54 5.07 2.64
C THR A 174 9.03 5.10 3.03
N LEU A 175 9.88 5.54 2.10
CA LEU A 175 11.31 5.73 2.34
C LEU A 175 11.64 7.07 3.02
N CYS A 176 10.69 8.01 3.04
CA CYS A 176 10.87 9.39 3.52
C CYS A 176 9.84 9.79 4.60
N GLY A 177 9.53 8.87 5.52
CA GLY A 177 8.56 9.11 6.58
C GLY A 177 9.02 10.18 7.58
N LEU A 178 8.12 11.10 7.94
CA LEU A 178 8.36 12.16 8.94
C LEU A 178 7.22 12.13 9.98
N THR A 179 7.60 11.99 11.24
CA THR A 179 6.68 12.09 12.39
C THR A 179 6.73 13.51 12.96
N VAL A 180 5.57 14.07 13.31
CA VAL A 180 5.44 15.34 14.03
C VAL A 180 5.07 15.04 15.48
N TRP A 181 5.92 15.43 16.42
CA TRP A 181 5.72 15.21 17.86
C TRP A 181 5.51 16.54 18.58
N MET A 182 4.47 16.63 19.40
CA MET A 182 4.17 17.79 20.24
C MET A 182 4.40 17.37 21.71
N PRO A 183 5.59 17.63 22.29
CA PRO A 183 5.98 17.05 23.58
C PRO A 183 5.13 17.54 24.76
N HIS A 184 4.67 18.78 24.73
CA HIS A 184 3.89 19.36 25.84
C HIS A 184 2.47 18.79 25.88
N GLU A 185 1.86 18.60 24.71
CA GLU A 185 0.51 18.08 24.53
C GLU A 185 0.47 16.55 24.38
N ARG A 186 1.64 15.93 24.26
CA ARG A 186 1.85 14.49 24.05
C ARG A 186 1.10 13.94 22.83
N VAL A 187 1.15 14.69 21.72
CA VAL A 187 0.48 14.34 20.45
C VAL A 187 1.50 13.95 19.38
N ALA A 188 1.32 12.80 18.72
CA ALA A 188 2.17 12.37 17.60
C ALA A 188 1.35 12.21 16.31
N PHE A 189 1.78 12.86 15.23
CA PHE A 189 1.29 12.62 13.87
C PHE A 189 2.29 11.77 13.10
N THR A 190 1.89 10.59 12.61
CA THR A 190 2.84 9.61 12.06
C THR A 190 2.68 9.35 10.56
N GLY A 191 1.70 9.99 9.90
CA GLY A 191 1.33 9.62 8.53
C GLY A 191 1.04 8.12 8.44
N ASN A 192 1.56 7.45 7.40
CA ASN A 192 1.39 6.01 7.21
C ASN A 192 2.61 5.21 7.69
N LEU A 193 3.39 5.69 8.67
CA LEU A 193 4.50 4.89 9.22
C LEU A 193 4.06 3.45 9.55
N PHE A 194 2.87 3.28 10.13
CA PHE A 194 2.29 1.97 10.49
C PHE A 194 1.41 1.35 9.41
N GLY A 195 1.45 1.88 8.18
CA GLY A 195 0.54 1.53 7.10
C GLY A 195 -0.75 2.36 7.10
N PRO A 196 -1.59 2.19 6.05
CA PRO A 196 -2.86 2.91 5.93
C PRO A 196 -3.94 2.40 6.90
N ILE A 197 -3.77 1.20 7.45
CA ILE A 197 -4.65 0.64 8.50
C ILE A 197 -3.77 0.33 9.71
N PHE A 198 -4.11 0.92 10.85
CA PHE A 198 -3.40 0.72 12.10
C PHE A 198 -3.60 -0.72 12.62
N LYS A 199 -2.56 -1.31 13.24
CA LYS A 199 -2.54 -2.73 13.68
C LYS A 199 -2.73 -3.76 12.56
N ALA A 200 -2.33 -3.41 11.34
CA ALA A 200 -2.26 -4.34 10.22
C ALA A 200 -0.81 -4.81 9.99
N VAL A 201 -0.65 -5.96 9.34
CA VAL A 201 0.66 -6.40 8.83
C VAL A 201 1.20 -5.35 7.85
N PRO A 202 2.44 -4.86 8.02
CA PRO A 202 2.99 -3.84 7.15
C PRO A 202 3.24 -4.39 5.73
N ASN A 203 2.94 -3.57 4.73
CA ASN A 203 3.24 -3.89 3.33
C ASN A 203 4.59 -3.29 2.93
N LEU A 204 5.68 -3.97 3.32
CA LEU A 204 7.05 -3.48 3.10
C LEU A 204 7.47 -3.49 1.62
N VAL A 205 6.78 -4.28 0.79
CA VAL A 205 6.90 -4.26 -0.68
C VAL A 205 5.50 -4.32 -1.28
N THR A 206 4.96 -3.14 -1.62
CA THR A 206 3.63 -3.05 -2.22
C THR A 206 3.52 -3.88 -3.50
N MET A 207 2.38 -4.56 -3.72
CA MET A 207 2.14 -5.42 -4.89
C MET A 207 2.28 -4.70 -6.24
N ARG A 208 2.24 -3.35 -6.27
CA ARG A 208 2.53 -2.58 -7.49
C ARG A 208 3.99 -2.70 -7.94
N GLY A 209 4.88 -3.26 -7.14
CA GLY A 209 6.31 -3.42 -7.45
C GLY A 209 7.07 -2.11 -7.27
N ASP A 210 7.32 -1.78 -6.02
CA ASP A 210 7.99 -0.55 -5.56
C ASP A 210 9.30 -0.91 -4.82
N ARG A 211 10.17 0.07 -4.54
CA ARG A 211 11.39 -0.14 -3.75
C ARG A 211 11.06 -0.77 -2.39
N PRO A 212 11.85 -1.74 -1.90
CA PRO A 212 11.59 -2.36 -0.61
C PRO A 212 11.78 -1.36 0.54
N ARG A 213 10.88 -1.40 1.53
CA ARG A 213 11.07 -0.74 2.82
C ARG A 213 11.65 -1.77 3.79
N LEU A 214 12.85 -1.49 4.27
CA LEU A 214 13.59 -2.45 5.09
C LEU A 214 12.92 -2.67 6.45
N VAL A 215 12.78 -3.93 6.87
CA VAL A 215 12.11 -4.30 8.13
C VAL A 215 12.81 -3.69 9.33
N THR A 216 14.15 -3.62 9.30
CA THR A 216 14.97 -3.03 10.36
C THR A 216 14.73 -1.54 10.52
N ARG A 217 14.50 -0.81 9.42
CA ARG A 217 14.16 0.62 9.44
C ARG A 217 12.75 0.84 9.98
N TYR A 218 11.80 0.01 9.57
CA TYR A 218 10.44 0.04 10.11
C TYR A 218 10.42 -0.16 11.63
N LEU A 219 11.06 -1.22 12.13
CA LEU A 219 11.12 -1.51 13.57
C LEU A 219 11.80 -0.36 14.36
N HIS A 220 12.88 0.20 13.83
CA HIS A 220 13.55 1.35 14.45
C HIS A 220 12.63 2.57 14.55
N SER A 221 11.96 2.94 13.46
CA SER A 221 11.03 4.08 13.42
C SER A 221 9.79 3.86 14.30
N LEU A 222 9.27 2.63 14.35
CA LEU A 222 8.21 2.24 15.26
C LEU A 222 8.66 2.40 16.73
N GLY A 223 9.85 1.90 17.07
CA GLY A 223 10.44 2.03 18.39
C GLY A 223 10.56 3.49 18.84
N ILE A 224 11.03 4.39 17.96
CA ILE A 224 11.08 5.83 18.24
C ILE A 224 9.70 6.35 18.67
N VAL A 225 8.66 6.10 17.88
CA VAL A 225 7.31 6.63 18.18
C VAL A 225 6.72 6.01 19.44
N ARG A 226 6.91 4.70 19.65
CA ARG A 226 6.49 3.99 20.87
C ARG A 226 7.08 4.63 22.12
N ASP A 227 8.33 5.06 22.04
CA ASP A 227 9.07 5.56 23.19
C ASP A 227 8.79 7.05 23.48
N LEU A 228 8.13 7.79 22.57
CA LEU A 228 7.64 9.17 22.81
C LEU A 228 6.62 9.26 23.94
N GLY A 229 5.85 8.18 24.18
CA GLY A 229 4.79 8.17 25.20
C GLY A 229 3.58 9.03 24.84
N ALA A 230 3.20 9.11 23.56
CA ALA A 230 2.03 9.87 23.11
C ALA A 230 0.74 9.47 23.85
N GLU A 231 -0.08 10.46 24.20
CA GLU A 231 -1.46 10.27 24.70
C GLU A 231 -2.51 10.35 23.59
N LEU A 232 -2.12 10.96 22.46
CA LEU A 232 -2.91 11.03 21.24
C LEU A 232 -2.02 10.69 20.05
N LEU A 233 -2.34 9.61 19.35
CA LEU A 233 -1.65 9.18 18.13
C LEU A 233 -2.57 9.41 16.93
N ILE A 234 -2.10 10.20 15.97
CA ILE A 234 -2.82 10.58 14.76
C ILE A 234 -2.09 9.99 13.56
N THR A 235 -2.75 9.03 12.90
CA THR A 235 -2.25 8.37 11.69
C THR A 235 -2.67 9.12 10.43
N GLY A 236 -2.17 8.72 9.26
CA GLY A 236 -2.58 9.30 7.97
C GLY A 236 -4.06 9.05 7.62
N HIS A 237 -4.67 8.05 8.25
CA HIS A 237 -6.04 7.59 7.99
C HIS A 237 -6.80 7.34 9.27
N GLY A 238 -8.13 7.29 9.17
CA GLY A 238 -9.01 6.86 10.26
C GLY A 238 -9.12 7.86 11.40
N ALA A 239 -9.66 7.40 12.53
CA ALA A 239 -9.82 8.21 13.74
C ALA A 239 -8.55 8.19 14.60
N PRO A 240 -8.22 9.28 15.32
CA PRO A 240 -7.11 9.29 16.28
C PRO A 240 -7.22 8.22 17.36
N ILE A 241 -6.09 7.63 17.75
CA ILE A 241 -5.99 6.70 18.88
C ILE A 241 -5.67 7.48 20.15
N ARG A 242 -6.39 7.17 21.24
CA ARG A 242 -6.29 7.89 22.52
C ARG A 242 -5.87 6.97 23.66
N GLY A 243 -5.09 7.54 24.59
CA GLY A 243 -4.62 6.89 25.81
C GLY A 243 -3.21 6.32 25.67
N ALA A 244 -2.29 6.78 26.52
CA ALA A 244 -0.87 6.40 26.44
C ALA A 244 -0.64 4.89 26.58
N ASP A 245 -1.35 4.23 27.50
CA ASP A 245 -1.21 2.79 27.70
C ASP A 245 -1.68 1.99 26.49
N ARG A 246 -2.82 2.37 25.90
CA ARG A 246 -3.34 1.75 24.68
C ARG A 246 -2.37 1.95 23.52
N ILE A 247 -1.90 3.18 23.30
CA ILE A 247 -0.96 3.49 22.23
C ILE A 247 0.34 2.69 22.40
N ARG A 248 0.91 2.67 23.60
CA ARG A 248 2.11 1.88 23.91
C ARG A 248 1.89 0.39 23.69
N SER A 249 0.77 -0.15 24.15
CA SER A 249 0.42 -1.57 23.98
C SER A 249 0.25 -1.93 22.50
N ASP A 250 -0.49 -1.13 21.74
CA ASP A 250 -0.73 -1.38 20.31
C ASP A 250 0.57 -1.27 19.49
N LEU A 251 1.44 -0.30 19.79
CA LEU A 251 2.75 -0.19 19.15
C LEU A 251 3.68 -1.34 19.54
N THR A 252 3.67 -1.77 20.81
CA THR A 252 4.46 -2.92 21.27
C THR A 252 4.03 -4.20 20.55
N LEU A 253 2.73 -4.44 20.44
CA LEU A 253 2.17 -5.56 19.67
C LEU A 253 2.70 -5.58 18.22
N MET A 254 2.63 -4.45 17.51
CA MET A 254 3.14 -4.36 16.14
C MET A 254 4.65 -4.58 16.05
N TYR A 255 5.42 -4.04 17.00
CA TYR A 255 6.87 -4.25 17.06
C TYR A 255 7.22 -5.71 17.27
N ASP A 256 6.57 -6.37 18.23
CA ASP A 256 6.84 -7.75 18.62
C ASP A 256 6.42 -8.72 17.51
N ALA A 257 5.25 -8.51 16.91
CA ALA A 257 4.77 -9.29 15.77
C ALA A 257 5.74 -9.23 14.59
N VAL A 258 6.17 -8.02 14.18
CA VAL A 258 7.09 -7.89 13.04
C VAL A 258 8.50 -8.39 13.37
N SER A 259 8.95 -8.22 14.62
CA SER A 259 10.22 -8.79 15.10
C SER A 259 10.20 -10.32 15.07
N TYR A 260 9.10 -10.93 15.52
CA TYR A 260 8.90 -12.37 15.45
C TYR A 260 9.02 -12.89 14.01
N VAL A 261 8.31 -12.26 13.06
CA VAL A 261 8.35 -12.67 11.65
C VAL A 261 9.74 -12.52 11.06
N LYS A 262 10.44 -11.42 11.37
CA LYS A 262 11.83 -11.20 10.98
C LYS A 262 12.74 -12.31 11.49
N ASP A 263 12.69 -12.59 12.78
CA ASP A 263 13.59 -13.56 13.41
C ASP A 263 13.30 -14.99 12.95
N ALA A 264 12.02 -15.35 12.81
CA ALA A 264 11.59 -16.64 12.26
C ALA A 264 12.02 -16.81 10.79
N THR A 265 11.92 -15.75 9.97
CA THR A 265 12.36 -15.77 8.58
C THR A 265 13.87 -15.99 8.49
N ILE A 266 14.66 -15.21 9.25
CA ILE A 266 16.13 -15.33 9.27
C ILE A 266 16.57 -16.71 9.79
N ALA A 267 15.92 -17.22 10.85
CA ALA A 267 16.20 -18.57 11.36
C ALA A 267 15.92 -19.64 10.29
N GLY A 268 14.81 -19.50 9.56
CA GLY A 268 14.45 -20.35 8.43
C GLY A 268 15.47 -20.33 7.29
N MET A 269 15.94 -19.13 6.92
CA MET A 269 17.00 -18.95 5.92
C MET A 269 18.28 -19.68 6.33
N ASN A 270 18.72 -19.49 7.57
CA ASN A 270 19.91 -20.14 8.10
C ASN A 270 19.77 -21.67 8.19
N ALA A 271 18.54 -22.18 8.30
CA ALA A 271 18.22 -23.60 8.24
C ALA A 271 18.11 -24.17 6.81
N GLY A 272 18.34 -23.35 5.78
CA GLY A 272 18.29 -23.76 4.37
C GLY A 272 16.87 -23.85 3.80
N LYS A 273 15.85 -23.34 4.50
CA LYS A 273 14.48 -23.32 3.99
C LYS A 273 14.32 -22.31 2.86
N THR A 274 13.54 -22.69 1.86
CA THR A 274 13.15 -21.82 0.76
C THR A 274 12.15 -20.75 1.21
N VAL A 275 12.06 -19.65 0.46
CA VAL A 275 11.06 -18.60 0.72
C VAL A 275 9.63 -19.16 0.75
N HIS A 276 9.32 -20.12 -0.13
CA HIS A 276 7.98 -20.70 -0.23
C HIS A 276 7.62 -21.61 0.95
N GLU A 277 8.58 -22.32 1.53
CA GLU A 277 8.38 -23.07 2.78
C GLU A 277 8.07 -22.11 3.92
N LEU A 278 8.88 -21.05 4.07
CA LEU A 278 8.69 -20.06 5.13
C LEU A 278 7.36 -19.31 5.02
N MET A 279 6.93 -18.97 3.80
CA MET A 279 5.62 -18.35 3.56
C MET A 279 4.45 -19.23 4.00
N ARG A 280 4.60 -20.56 4.02
CA ARG A 280 3.56 -21.51 4.44
C ARG A 280 3.63 -21.87 5.93
N GLU A 281 4.84 -21.90 6.49
CA GLU A 281 5.08 -22.41 7.83
C GLU A 281 5.08 -21.34 8.92
N ILE A 282 5.49 -20.11 8.60
CA ILE A 282 5.54 -19.02 9.59
C ILE A 282 4.12 -18.51 9.84
N VAL A 283 3.66 -18.69 11.08
CA VAL A 283 2.40 -18.17 11.59
C VAL A 283 2.67 -17.31 12.82
N LEU A 284 1.89 -16.24 12.98
CA LEU A 284 1.92 -15.42 14.20
C LEU A 284 1.18 -16.16 15.32
N PRO A 285 1.73 -16.21 16.54
CA PRO A 285 0.98 -16.58 17.73
C PRO A 285 -0.25 -15.66 17.92
N ASP A 286 -1.31 -16.16 18.57
CA ASP A 286 -2.56 -15.44 18.75
C ASP A 286 -2.35 -14.09 19.47
N GLU A 287 -1.44 -14.04 20.44
CA GLU A 287 -1.07 -12.82 21.18
C GLU A 287 -0.35 -11.77 20.32
N LEU A 288 0.17 -12.16 19.15
CA LEU A 288 0.84 -11.29 18.17
C LEU A 288 0.00 -11.07 16.90
N ALA A 289 -1.28 -11.46 16.91
CA ALA A 289 -2.13 -11.36 15.74
C ALA A 289 -2.30 -9.91 15.24
N LEU A 290 -2.12 -9.72 13.93
CA LEU A 290 -2.33 -8.47 13.21
C LEU A 290 -3.28 -8.72 12.03
N GLY A 291 -4.08 -7.71 11.67
CA GLY A 291 -4.99 -7.80 10.52
C GLY A 291 -4.24 -7.82 9.18
N GLU A 292 -4.73 -8.57 8.21
CA GLU A 292 -4.11 -8.70 6.87
C GLU A 292 -4.84 -7.88 5.79
N HIS A 293 -5.14 -6.62 6.09
CA HIS A 293 -5.99 -5.78 5.22
C HIS A 293 -5.26 -5.18 4.01
N HIS A 294 -3.96 -4.90 4.16
CA HIS A 294 -3.12 -4.30 3.12
C HIS A 294 -1.86 -5.12 2.87
N GLY A 295 -1.06 -5.32 3.91
CA GLY A 295 -0.03 -6.35 3.93
C GLY A 295 -0.63 -7.72 4.25
N LYS A 296 0.19 -8.76 4.10
CA LYS A 296 -0.12 -10.15 4.40
C LYS A 296 1.10 -10.77 5.06
N LEU A 297 0.94 -11.64 6.04
CA LEU A 297 2.04 -12.26 6.77
C LEU A 297 3.01 -12.98 5.82
N SER A 298 2.48 -13.78 4.91
CA SER A 298 3.30 -14.48 3.90
C SER A 298 4.04 -13.52 2.97
N TRP A 299 3.47 -12.34 2.68
CA TRP A 299 4.16 -11.32 1.89
C TRP A 299 5.23 -10.58 2.70
N LEU A 300 5.02 -10.39 3.99
CA LEU A 300 6.03 -9.85 4.90
C LEU A 300 7.22 -10.81 5.02
N VAL A 301 6.98 -12.10 5.19
CA VAL A 301 8.02 -13.15 5.17
C VAL A 301 8.82 -13.06 3.88
N ARG A 302 8.15 -13.02 2.73
CA ARG A 302 8.83 -12.89 1.44
C ARG A 302 9.63 -11.59 1.32
N SER A 303 9.08 -10.47 1.78
CA SER A 303 9.75 -9.16 1.75
C SER A 303 11.05 -9.18 2.57
N ILE A 304 11.02 -9.79 3.75
CA ILE A 304 12.20 -9.92 4.63
C ILE A 304 13.22 -10.90 4.04
N TRP A 305 12.75 -12.00 3.45
CA TRP A 305 13.62 -12.95 2.78
C TRP A 305 14.35 -12.29 1.59
N GLU A 306 13.62 -11.58 0.73
CA GLU A 306 14.18 -10.89 -0.44
C GLU A 306 15.04 -9.66 -0.06
N GLU A 307 14.77 -9.02 1.09
CA GLU A 307 15.67 -7.99 1.66
C GLU A 307 17.09 -8.53 1.88
N HIS A 308 17.23 -9.82 2.23
CA HIS A 308 18.51 -10.45 2.51
C HIS A 308 19.09 -11.26 1.35
N SER A 309 18.25 -11.90 0.52
CA SER A 309 18.72 -12.70 -0.62
C SER A 309 19.04 -11.87 -1.87
N GLY A 310 18.39 -10.70 -2.02
CA GLY A 310 18.35 -10.01 -3.30
C GLY A 310 17.72 -10.87 -4.41
N TRP A 311 18.08 -10.58 -5.66
CA TRP A 311 17.49 -11.19 -6.86
C TRP A 311 17.98 -12.61 -7.18
N PHE A 312 19.13 -13.03 -6.65
CA PHE A 312 19.74 -14.32 -6.98
C PHE A 312 19.48 -15.34 -5.87
N HIS A 313 18.54 -16.25 -6.11
CA HIS A 313 18.01 -17.15 -5.08
C HIS A 313 18.77 -18.48 -4.92
N PHE A 314 19.90 -18.65 -5.63
CA PHE A 314 20.70 -19.89 -5.63
C PHE A 314 19.93 -21.16 -6.04
N ASP A 315 18.83 -21.01 -6.79
CA ASP A 315 17.96 -22.10 -7.23
C ASP A 315 18.33 -22.65 -8.62
N SER A 316 18.86 -21.80 -9.51
CA SER A 316 19.21 -22.18 -10.87
C SER A 316 20.32 -21.31 -11.46
N THR A 317 21.16 -21.93 -12.31
CA THR A 317 22.15 -21.22 -13.14
C THR A 317 21.48 -20.27 -14.14
N THR A 318 20.24 -20.57 -14.57
CA THR A 318 19.50 -19.72 -15.53
C THR A 318 19.22 -18.33 -14.99
N SER A 319 19.16 -18.15 -13.67
CA SER A 319 18.95 -16.85 -13.02
C SER A 319 20.07 -15.85 -13.34
N LEU A 320 21.25 -16.31 -13.80
CA LEU A 320 22.36 -15.45 -14.26
C LEU A 320 22.17 -14.87 -15.67
N TYR A 321 21.20 -15.37 -16.44
CA TYR A 321 21.08 -15.09 -17.86
C TYR A 321 19.70 -14.51 -18.21
N GLY A 322 19.62 -13.79 -19.33
CA GLY A 322 18.40 -13.09 -19.75
C GLY A 322 17.33 -13.96 -20.41
N VAL A 323 17.54 -15.28 -20.54
CA VAL A 323 16.55 -16.19 -21.14
C VAL A 323 15.55 -16.63 -20.06
N PRO A 324 14.26 -16.29 -20.17
CA PRO A 324 13.27 -16.63 -19.16
C PRO A 324 12.91 -18.12 -19.19
N ARG A 325 12.38 -18.65 -18.08
CA ARG A 325 11.87 -20.03 -18.03
C ARG A 325 10.75 -20.29 -19.05
N SER A 326 9.95 -19.26 -19.38
CA SER A 326 8.88 -19.37 -20.38
C SER A 326 9.39 -19.61 -21.81
N ALA A 327 10.70 -19.47 -22.07
CA ALA A 327 11.27 -19.75 -23.39
C ALA A 327 11.14 -21.23 -23.81
N VAL A 328 10.85 -22.14 -22.87
CA VAL A 328 10.65 -23.57 -23.14
C VAL A 328 9.19 -24.02 -23.01
N ASP A 329 8.24 -23.09 -22.86
CA ASP A 329 6.82 -23.46 -22.68
C ASP A 329 6.28 -24.29 -23.85
N SER A 330 6.68 -23.97 -25.09
CA SER A 330 6.31 -24.75 -26.27
C SER A 330 6.89 -26.17 -26.27
N ASP A 331 8.11 -26.36 -25.79
CA ASP A 331 8.73 -27.69 -25.65
C ASP A 331 7.95 -28.52 -24.61
N LEU A 332 7.58 -27.90 -23.49
CA LEU A 332 6.77 -28.54 -22.45
C LEU A 332 5.39 -28.93 -22.97
N LEU A 333 4.74 -28.09 -23.77
CA LEU A 333 3.48 -28.44 -24.42
C LEU A 333 3.64 -29.64 -25.36
N GLN A 334 4.67 -29.64 -26.22
CA GLN A 334 4.91 -30.75 -27.14
C GLN A 334 5.11 -32.06 -26.37
N LEU A 335 5.90 -32.04 -25.30
CA LEU A 335 6.14 -33.21 -24.44
C LEU A 335 4.89 -33.68 -23.71
N ALA A 336 4.01 -32.75 -23.31
CA ALA A 336 2.77 -33.06 -22.60
C ALA A 336 1.65 -33.59 -23.52
N GLY A 337 1.79 -33.49 -24.84
CA GLY A 337 0.76 -33.87 -25.81
C GLY A 337 -0.16 -32.71 -26.23
N GLY A 338 0.31 -31.46 -26.12
CA GLY A 338 -0.38 -30.24 -26.51
C GLY A 338 -1.14 -29.54 -25.39
N VAL A 339 -1.70 -28.37 -25.70
CA VAL A 339 -2.41 -27.49 -24.74
C VAL A 339 -3.56 -28.21 -24.02
N ALA A 340 -4.31 -29.06 -24.74
CA ALA A 340 -5.44 -29.80 -24.19
C ALA A 340 -5.06 -30.72 -23.01
N ALA A 341 -3.89 -31.35 -23.07
CA ALA A 341 -3.41 -32.24 -22.01
C ALA A 341 -3.05 -31.45 -20.73
N ILE A 342 -2.41 -30.29 -20.89
CA ILE A 342 -2.11 -29.38 -19.79
C ILE A 342 -3.39 -28.82 -19.18
N ASN A 343 -4.35 -28.38 -20.00
CA ASN A 343 -5.65 -27.87 -19.54
C ASN A 343 -6.41 -28.93 -18.74
N GLN A 344 -6.45 -30.19 -19.21
CA GLN A 344 -7.07 -31.29 -18.48
C GLN A 344 -6.40 -31.50 -17.11
N ARG A 345 -5.07 -31.44 -17.05
CA ARG A 345 -4.34 -31.57 -15.79
C ARG A 345 -4.59 -30.39 -14.86
N ALA A 346 -4.66 -29.16 -15.39
CA ALA A 346 -4.97 -27.97 -14.61
C ALA A 346 -6.38 -28.03 -14.03
N GLN A 347 -7.36 -28.49 -14.83
CA GLN A 347 -8.72 -28.72 -14.34
C GLN A 347 -8.74 -29.76 -13.20
N ALA A 348 -8.03 -30.88 -13.36
CA ALA A 348 -7.94 -31.87 -12.29
C ALA A 348 -7.30 -31.32 -11.00
N ARG A 349 -6.34 -30.39 -11.10
CA ARG A 349 -5.78 -29.68 -9.93
C ARG A 349 -6.81 -28.75 -9.30
N LEU A 350 -7.56 -28.00 -10.10
CA LEU A 350 -8.65 -27.17 -9.61
C LEU A 350 -9.74 -28.00 -8.90
N ASP A 351 -10.12 -29.13 -9.47
CA ASP A 351 -11.12 -30.06 -8.90
C ASP A 351 -10.62 -30.65 -7.56
N ALA A 352 -9.32 -30.86 -7.43
CA ALA A 352 -8.65 -31.27 -6.19
C ALA A 352 -8.40 -30.09 -5.21
N ASP A 353 -8.96 -28.91 -5.48
CA ASP A 353 -8.83 -27.69 -4.68
C ASP A 353 -7.38 -27.17 -4.53
N GLN A 354 -6.55 -27.41 -5.57
CA GLN A 354 -5.15 -26.98 -5.73
C GLN A 354 -5.00 -25.88 -6.81
N PRO A 355 -5.57 -24.68 -6.59
CA PRO A 355 -5.66 -23.65 -7.63
C PRO A 355 -4.30 -23.04 -8.03
N LEU A 356 -3.32 -22.94 -7.12
CA LEU A 356 -2.02 -22.33 -7.46
C LEU A 356 -1.19 -23.26 -8.35
N GLU A 357 -1.24 -24.56 -8.11
CA GLU A 357 -0.64 -25.58 -8.97
C GLU A 357 -1.33 -25.65 -10.33
N ALA A 358 -2.66 -25.49 -10.37
CA ALA A 358 -3.40 -25.33 -11.63
C ALA A 358 -2.92 -24.09 -12.40
N LEU A 359 -2.70 -22.97 -11.71
CA LEU A 359 -2.23 -21.73 -12.33
C LEU A 359 -0.84 -21.88 -12.95
N HIS A 360 0.09 -22.57 -12.29
CA HIS A 360 1.41 -22.85 -12.87
C HIS A 360 1.34 -23.62 -14.19
N LEU A 361 0.42 -24.58 -14.31
CA LEU A 361 0.20 -25.31 -15.56
C LEU A 361 -0.40 -24.41 -16.64
N LEU A 362 -1.37 -23.57 -16.27
CA LEU A 362 -2.04 -22.66 -17.20
C LEU A 362 -1.12 -21.53 -17.68
N ASP A 363 -0.16 -21.12 -16.87
CA ASP A 363 0.85 -20.14 -17.28
C ASP A 363 1.78 -20.72 -18.36
N ILE A 364 2.10 -22.02 -18.33
CA ILE A 364 2.83 -22.70 -19.42
C ILE A 364 1.96 -22.75 -20.68
N ALA A 365 0.71 -23.19 -20.54
CA ALA A 365 -0.23 -23.28 -21.66
C ALA A 365 -0.42 -21.93 -22.37
N LEU A 366 -0.71 -20.88 -21.61
CA LEU A 366 -0.95 -19.53 -22.13
C LEU A 366 0.34 -18.79 -22.49
N GLY A 367 1.50 -19.24 -22.00
CA GLY A 367 2.81 -18.74 -22.44
C GLY A 367 3.10 -19.12 -23.88
N ALA A 368 2.77 -20.35 -24.27
CA ALA A 368 2.93 -20.85 -25.63
C ALA A 368 1.73 -20.54 -26.55
N GLU A 369 0.50 -20.63 -26.03
CA GLU A 369 -0.75 -20.37 -26.78
C GLU A 369 -1.62 -19.32 -26.06
N PRO A 370 -1.28 -18.01 -26.10
CA PRO A 370 -1.95 -16.98 -25.30
C PRO A 370 -3.46 -16.80 -25.58
N GLY A 371 -3.93 -17.25 -26.74
CA GLY A 371 -5.31 -17.13 -27.18
C GLY A 371 -6.16 -18.38 -26.95
N ASP A 372 -5.62 -19.44 -26.33
CA ASP A 372 -6.37 -20.68 -26.10
C ASP A 372 -7.55 -20.43 -25.15
N ARG A 373 -8.78 -20.60 -25.65
CA ARG A 373 -10.00 -20.22 -24.93
C ARG A 373 -10.28 -21.15 -23.76
N ASP A 374 -9.94 -22.43 -23.90
CA ASP A 374 -10.16 -23.41 -22.86
C ASP A 374 -9.22 -23.13 -21.69
N ALA A 375 -7.93 -22.89 -21.95
CA ALA A 375 -6.95 -22.48 -20.95
C ALA A 375 -7.35 -21.18 -20.24
N LEU A 376 -7.79 -20.16 -20.99
CA LEU A 376 -8.30 -18.91 -20.42
C LEU A 376 -9.51 -19.16 -19.51
N SER A 377 -10.45 -20.01 -19.93
CA SER A 377 -11.65 -20.34 -19.16
C SER A 377 -11.32 -21.08 -17.87
N VAL A 378 -10.40 -22.06 -17.91
CA VAL A 378 -9.93 -22.76 -16.71
C VAL A 378 -9.16 -21.78 -15.80
N LYS A 379 -8.31 -20.90 -16.36
CA LYS A 379 -7.59 -19.88 -15.57
C LYS A 379 -8.53 -18.93 -14.86
N LYS A 380 -9.62 -18.50 -15.53
CA LYS A 380 -10.67 -17.71 -14.88
C LYS A 380 -11.26 -18.47 -13.68
N ALA A 381 -11.69 -19.72 -13.86
CA ALA A 381 -12.26 -20.53 -12.77
C ALA A 381 -11.28 -20.74 -11.60
N VAL A 382 -9.98 -20.91 -11.89
CA VAL A 382 -8.91 -20.97 -10.89
C VAL A 382 -8.82 -19.67 -10.08
N ILE A 383 -8.82 -18.51 -10.75
CA ILE A 383 -8.71 -17.20 -10.10
C ILE A 383 -9.98 -16.87 -9.29
N GLU A 384 -11.16 -17.26 -9.78
CA GLU A 384 -12.42 -17.17 -9.03
C GLU A 384 -12.38 -18.04 -7.77
N ARG A 385 -11.81 -19.25 -7.85
CA ARG A 385 -11.59 -20.09 -6.66
C ARG A 385 -10.63 -19.45 -5.65
N LEU A 386 -9.54 -18.84 -6.12
CA LEU A 386 -8.62 -18.10 -5.26
C LEU A 386 -9.30 -16.91 -4.59
N GLN A 387 -10.13 -16.16 -5.33
CA GLN A 387 -10.89 -15.04 -4.79
C GLN A 387 -11.89 -15.51 -3.73
N ALA A 388 -12.61 -16.60 -3.97
CA ALA A 388 -13.54 -17.17 -2.99
C ALA A 388 -12.82 -17.59 -1.70
N LYS A 389 -11.61 -18.15 -1.80
CA LYS A 389 -10.78 -18.52 -0.64
C LYS A 389 -10.20 -17.33 0.11
N ALA A 390 -9.72 -16.31 -0.62
CA ALA A 390 -9.12 -15.11 -0.02
C ALA A 390 -10.17 -14.21 0.67
N GLY A 391 -11.43 -14.29 0.24
CA GLY A 391 -12.48 -13.38 0.71
C GLY A 391 -12.25 -11.95 0.21
N SER A 392 -12.62 -10.97 1.04
CA SER A 392 -12.49 -9.54 0.73
C SER A 392 -11.66 -8.75 1.76
N GLU A 393 -10.99 -9.42 2.71
CA GLU A 393 -10.29 -8.72 3.79
C GLU A 393 -9.05 -7.97 3.28
N ASN A 394 -8.20 -8.65 2.48
CA ASN A 394 -7.02 -8.02 1.89
C ASN A 394 -7.37 -7.32 0.58
N LEU A 395 -7.31 -5.98 0.57
CA LEU A 395 -7.69 -5.22 -0.61
C LEU A 395 -6.76 -5.50 -1.81
N SER A 396 -5.44 -5.57 -1.58
CA SER A 396 -4.48 -5.71 -2.67
C SER A 396 -4.62 -7.05 -3.40
N GLU A 397 -4.82 -8.14 -2.64
CA GLU A 397 -5.11 -9.47 -3.21
C GLU A 397 -6.45 -9.45 -3.95
N THR A 398 -7.51 -8.94 -3.31
CA THR A 398 -8.85 -8.88 -3.88
C THR A 398 -8.86 -8.14 -5.22
N MET A 399 -8.22 -6.96 -5.27
CA MET A 399 -8.21 -6.13 -6.48
C MET A 399 -7.36 -6.74 -7.59
N TRP A 400 -6.23 -7.36 -7.25
CA TRP A 400 -5.43 -8.11 -8.23
C TRP A 400 -6.27 -9.22 -8.89
N LEU A 401 -6.92 -10.07 -8.08
CA LEU A 401 -7.72 -11.18 -8.58
C LEU A 401 -8.90 -10.70 -9.45
N ARG A 402 -9.61 -9.63 -9.01
CA ARG A 402 -10.67 -9.00 -9.81
C ARG A 402 -10.16 -8.49 -11.16
N SER A 403 -8.99 -7.85 -11.15
CA SER A 403 -8.42 -7.31 -12.39
C SER A 403 -7.98 -8.41 -13.35
N GLU A 404 -7.49 -9.55 -12.85
CA GLU A 404 -7.16 -10.69 -13.68
C GLU A 404 -8.39 -11.32 -14.32
N ILE A 405 -9.46 -11.51 -13.55
CA ILE A 405 -10.74 -12.01 -14.08
C ILE A 405 -11.25 -11.08 -15.19
N ALA A 406 -11.27 -9.76 -14.95
CA ALA A 406 -11.72 -8.79 -15.94
C ALA A 406 -10.83 -8.80 -17.22
N ALA A 407 -9.51 -8.99 -17.07
CA ALA A 407 -8.60 -9.08 -18.20
C ALA A 407 -8.84 -10.35 -19.04
N ILE A 408 -9.12 -11.48 -18.38
CA ILE A 408 -9.47 -12.74 -19.06
C ILE A 408 -10.82 -12.61 -19.77
N ASP A 409 -11.82 -12.01 -19.14
CA ASP A 409 -13.13 -11.76 -19.74
C ASP A 409 -13.02 -10.91 -21.01
N ALA A 410 -12.20 -9.85 -20.98
CA ALA A 410 -11.94 -9.03 -22.16
C ALA A 410 -11.33 -9.85 -23.31
N GLN A 411 -10.37 -10.75 -23.02
CA GLN A 411 -9.76 -11.63 -24.03
C GLN A 411 -10.75 -12.65 -24.60
N LEU A 412 -11.60 -13.22 -23.75
CA LEU A 412 -12.65 -14.16 -24.18
C LEU A 412 -13.72 -13.48 -25.03
N ALA A 413 -13.99 -12.19 -24.82
CA ALA A 413 -14.95 -11.39 -25.58
C ALA A 413 -14.40 -10.88 -26.92
N SER A 414 -13.11 -10.49 -27.01
CA SER A 414 -12.54 -9.78 -28.16
C SER A 414 -12.47 -10.56 -29.49
N ARG A 415 -12.78 -11.86 -29.50
CA ARG A 415 -12.82 -12.69 -30.73
C ARG A 415 -14.21 -13.15 -31.15
N VAL A 416 -15.26 -12.83 -30.39
CA VAL A 416 -16.65 -13.07 -30.85
C VAL A 416 -17.04 -12.10 -31.98
N THR A 417 -16.35 -10.96 -32.08
CA THR A 417 -16.56 -9.94 -33.11
C THR A 417 -15.84 -10.21 -34.43
N ASP A 418 -14.85 -11.11 -34.46
CA ASP A 418 -14.12 -11.48 -35.70
C ASP A 418 -14.76 -12.67 -36.44
N SER A 419 -15.87 -13.20 -35.92
CA SER A 419 -16.60 -14.36 -36.49
C SER A 419 -17.98 -14.05 -37.05
N GLU A 420 -18.35 -12.77 -37.26
CA GLU A 420 -19.46 -12.46 -38.16
C GLU A 420 -18.98 -12.61 -39.61
N PRO A 421 -19.50 -13.57 -40.39
CA PRO A 421 -19.24 -13.59 -41.81
C PRO A 421 -19.86 -12.32 -42.41
N GLN A 422 -19.06 -11.52 -43.11
CA GLN A 422 -19.59 -10.53 -44.04
C GLN A 422 -20.43 -11.29 -45.07
N ALA A 423 -21.75 -11.29 -44.87
CA ALA A 423 -22.71 -11.74 -45.85
C ALA A 423 -22.71 -10.73 -47.00
N HIS A 424 -22.11 -11.13 -48.12
CA HIS A 424 -22.33 -10.52 -49.43
C HIS A 424 -23.48 -11.22 -50.14
#